data_AF-A0A7K3PFM7-F1
#
_entry.id   AF-A0A7K3PFM7-F1
#
_cell.length_a   1.000
_cell.length_b   1.000
_cell.length_c   1.000
_cell.angle_alpha   90.00
_cell.angle_beta   90.00
_cell.angle_gamma   90.00
#
_symmetry.space_group_name_H-M   'P 1'
#
loop_
_entity.id
_entity.type
_entity.pdbx_description
1 polymer ?
#
loop_
_entity_poly.entity_id
_entity_poly.type
_entity_poly.pdbx_seq_one_letter_code
_entity_poly.pdbx_strand_id
1 'polypeptide(L)' 'MTTDAHPLLPALEARVRETAHARTPACPCGAATLADRPDATVVRHAGTVAKAHAAGADPA' A
#
# COMPACT_ATOMS: atom_id res chain seq x y z
N MET A 1 -21.84 -13.64 22.06
CA MET A 1 -21.77 -12.77 20.87
C MET A 1 -21.28 -13.65 19.74
N THR A 2 -22.21 -14.14 18.92
CA THR A 2 -21.96 -15.26 18.02
C THR A 2 -22.16 -14.80 16.57
N THR A 3 -21.07 -14.85 15.80
CA THR A 3 -21.04 -15.04 14.34
C THR A 3 -21.71 -13.98 13.45
N ASP A 4 -21.28 -12.73 13.57
CA ASP A 4 -21.39 -11.73 12.47
C ASP A 4 -20.03 -11.41 11.83
N ALA A 5 -18.95 -12.07 12.27
CA ALA A 5 -17.59 -11.83 11.78
C ALA A 5 -17.28 -12.51 10.43
N HIS A 6 -18.05 -13.53 10.04
CA HIS A 6 -17.74 -14.37 8.88
C HIS A 6 -17.80 -13.64 7.52
N PRO A 7 -18.82 -12.82 7.22
CA PRO A 7 -18.85 -12.04 5.97
C PRO A 7 -18.19 -10.66 6.09
N LEU A 8 -18.07 -10.12 7.30
CA LEU A 8 -17.52 -8.78 7.52
C LEU A 8 -16.01 -8.70 7.24
N LEU A 9 -15.24 -9.72 7.63
CA LEU A 9 -13.79 -9.73 7.40
C LEU A 9 -13.45 -9.72 5.89
N PRO A 10 -14.00 -10.63 5.05
CA PRO A 10 -13.77 -10.58 3.61
C PRO A 10 -14.21 -9.26 2.95
N ALA A 11 -15.33 -8.68 3.42
CA ALA A 11 -15.83 -7.41 2.90
C ALA A 11 -14.92 -6.23 3.25
N LEU A 12 -14.37 -6.20 4.47
CA LEU A 12 -13.40 -5.20 4.91
C LEU A 12 -12.08 -5.32 4.14
N GLU A 13 -11.59 -6.55 3.92
CA GLU A 13 -10.38 -6.80 3.12
C GLU A 13 -10.54 -6.28 1.68
N ALA A 14 -11.67 -6.58 1.03
CA ALA A 14 -11.96 -6.10 -0.31
C ALA A 14 -11.98 -4.55 -0.35
N ARG A 15 -12.65 -3.93 0.64
CA ARG A 15 -12.75 -2.47 0.73
C ARG A 15 -11.38 -1.80 0.92
N VAL A 16 -10.52 -2.36 1.76
CA VAL A 16 -9.16 -1.84 1.98
C VAL A 16 -8.33 -1.97 0.70
N ARG A 17 -8.37 -3.13 0.02
CA ARG A 17 -7.65 -3.33 -1.24
C ARG A 17 -8.10 -2.34 -2.31
N GLU A 18 -9.40 -2.16 -2.50
CA GLU A 18 -9.93 -1.18 -3.45
C GLU A 18 -9.51 0.24 -3.10
N THR A 19 -9.64 0.64 -1.82
CA THR A 19 -9.33 2.02 -1.39
C THR A 19 -7.84 2.33 -1.47
N ALA A 20 -6.97 1.38 -1.10
CA ALA A 20 -5.52 1.54 -1.18
C ALA A 20 -5.03 1.64 -2.64
N HIS A 21 -5.72 1.02 -3.59
CA HIS A 21 -5.35 0.99 -5.01
C HIS A 21 -6.25 1.85 -5.90
N ALA A 22 -7.22 2.58 -5.34
CA ALA A 22 -8.03 3.57 -6.05
C ALA A 22 -7.12 4.73 -6.44
N ARG A 23 -6.49 4.59 -7.61
CA ARG A 23 -5.47 5.48 -8.19
C ARG A 23 -5.58 6.92 -7.69
N THR A 24 -4.61 7.31 -6.87
CA THR A 24 -4.35 8.71 -6.55
C THR A 24 -3.97 9.46 -7.84
N PRO A 25 -4.65 10.56 -8.22
CA PRO A 25 -4.02 11.51 -9.13
C PRO A 25 -2.70 11.95 -8.50
N ALA A 26 -1.61 12.05 -9.28
CA ALA A 26 -0.27 12.36 -8.76
C ALA A 26 -0.35 13.35 -7.59
N CYS A 27 0.11 12.94 -6.40
CA CYS A 27 -0.07 13.76 -5.20
C CYS A 27 0.45 15.17 -5.45
N PRO A 28 -0.29 16.24 -5.07
CA PRO A 28 0.18 17.62 -5.25
C PRO A 28 1.48 17.91 -4.51
N CYS A 29 1.81 17.10 -3.50
CA CYS A 29 3.07 17.14 -2.77
C CYS A 29 4.29 16.63 -3.56
N GLY A 30 4.07 16.00 -4.73
CA GLY A 30 5.09 15.33 -5.51
C GLY A 30 5.60 14.03 -4.86
N ALA A 31 6.10 13.13 -5.71
CA ALA A 31 6.84 11.96 -5.27
C ALA A 31 8.22 11.96 -5.95
N ALA A 32 9.26 11.65 -5.19
CA ALA A 32 10.62 11.53 -5.69
C ALA A 32 11.16 10.13 -5.39
N THR A 33 11.61 9.42 -6.44
CA THR A 33 12.31 8.15 -6.26
C THR A 33 13.69 8.43 -5.67
N LEU A 34 13.96 7.87 -4.49
CA LEU A 34 15.25 7.98 -3.82
C LEU A 34 16.19 6.84 -4.20
N ALA A 35 15.63 5.64 -4.38
CA ALA A 35 16.37 4.47 -4.84
C ALA A 35 15.45 3.54 -5.61
N ASP A 36 15.92 3.02 -6.73
CA ASP A 36 15.26 1.96 -7.50
C ASP A 36 16.24 0.82 -7.69
N ARG A 37 15.93 -0.33 -7.08
CA ARG A 37 16.79 -1.51 -7.03
C ARG A 37 15.94 -2.76 -7.23
N PRO A 38 16.52 -3.87 -7.72
CA PRO A 38 15.76 -5.09 -7.99
C PRO A 38 15.06 -5.67 -6.76
N ASP A 39 15.55 -5.40 -5.54
CA ASP A 39 14.96 -5.87 -4.29
C ASP A 39 13.86 -4.94 -3.75
N ALA A 40 13.91 -3.64 -4.06
CA ALA A 40 12.97 -2.65 -3.56
C ALA A 40 13.09 -1.28 -4.25
N THR A 41 11.97 -0.55 -4.27
CA THR A 41 11.91 0.87 -4.63
C THR A 41 11.62 1.70 -3.38
N VAL A 42 12.35 2.79 -3.20
CA VAL A 42 12.16 3.76 -2.11
C VAL A 42 11.74 5.09 -2.69
N VAL A 43 10.63 5.63 -2.20
CA VAL A 43 10.08 6.92 -2.63
C VAL A 43 9.94 7.86 -1.44
N ARG A 44 10.21 9.15 -1.67
CA ARG A 44 9.85 10.22 -0.77
C ARG A 44 8.57 10.88 -1.25
N HIS A 45 7.65 11.09 -0.33
CA HIS A 45 6.38 11.76 -0.55
C HIS A 45 6.14 12.74 0.59
N ALA A 46 6.21 14.04 0.31
CA ALA A 46 6.26 15.08 1.33
C ALA A 46 7.33 14.78 2.41
N GLY A 47 6.95 14.72 3.68
CA GLY A 47 7.82 14.36 4.80
C GLY A 47 8.04 12.86 5.01
N THR A 48 7.33 12.00 4.27
CA THR A 48 7.32 10.55 4.48
C THR A 48 8.23 9.85 3.47
N VAL A 49 8.92 8.79 3.93
CA VAL A 49 9.65 7.87 3.07
C VAL A 49 8.96 6.51 3.12
N ALA A 50 8.60 5.98 1.95
CA ALA A 50 7.97 4.68 1.80
C ALA A 50 8.91 3.72 1.05
N LYS A 51 8.86 2.44 1.40
CA LYS A 51 9.58 1.36 0.72
C LYS A 51 8.57 0.36 0.18
N ALA A 52 8.62 0.14 -1.13
CA ALA A 52 7.94 -0.96 -1.79
C ALA A 52 8.96 -2.09 -1.99
N HIS A 53 8.67 -3.26 -1.43
CA HIS A 53 9.46 -4.45 -1.68
C HIS A 53 9.14 -5.03 -3.07
N ALA A 54 10.09 -5.76 -3.66
CA ALA A 54 9.84 -6.54 -4.86
C ALA A 54 8.66 -7.51 -4.67
N ALA A 55 7.96 -7.83 -5.75
CA ALA A 55 6.86 -8.78 -5.72
C ALA A 55 7.35 -10.15 -5.20
N GLY A 56 6.70 -10.68 -4.17
CA GLY A 56 7.05 -11.95 -3.54
C GLY A 56 8.15 -11.88 -2.49
N ALA A 57 8.68 -10.69 -2.18
CA ALA A 57 9.52 -10.50 -1.00
C ALA A 57 8.67 -10.56 0.28
N ASP A 58 9.22 -11.18 1.31
CA ASP A 58 8.56 -11.36 2.61
C ASP A 58 8.30 -10.00 3.30
N PRO A 59 7.04 -9.66 3.62
CA PRO A 59 6.71 -8.50 4.43
C PRO A 59 6.91 -8.83 5.92
N ALA A 60 8.16 -8.78 6.38
CA ALA A 60 8.50 -8.89 7.81
C ALA A 60 7.97 -7.72 8.65
#